data_AF-A0A5J4P560-F1
#
_entry.id   AF-A0A5J4P560-F1
#
_cell.length_a   1.000
_cell.length_b   1.000
_cell.length_c   1.000
_cell.angle_alpha   90.00
_cell.angle_beta   90.00
_cell.angle_gamma   90.00
#
_symmetry.space_group_name_H-M   'P 1'
#
loop_
_entity.id
_entity.type
_entity.pdbx_description
1 polymer ?
#
loop_
_entity_poly.entity_id
_entity_poly.type
_entity_poly.pdbx_seq_one_letter_code
_entity_poly.pdbx_strand_id
1 'polypeptide(L)'
;TKEFNGFLFKSSSQDQYLEYLRAWFPKVVSLLKPNGSLYLCGDWKCTSALQQVMEENLTVLNRITWQREKGRGALHNWKNAMEDIWFAVKDTKNYYFDVEAVKQKKRVMAPYRTNGKPKDWEETDEGNFRLTYPSNFWDDISIPYWSMPENTDHPTQKPEKLIAKLILASCPKNGL
;
A
#
# COMPACT_ATOMS: atom_id res chain seq x y z
N THR A 1 -18.17 -19.20 -3.26
CA THR A 1 -18.89 -18.13 -2.54
C THR A 1 -18.33 -18.06 -1.14
N LYS A 2 -18.09 -16.86 -0.60
CA LYS A 2 -17.72 -16.65 0.79
C LYS A 2 -18.78 -15.76 1.44
N GLU A 3 -19.06 -15.98 2.72
CA GLU A 3 -19.96 -15.13 3.48
C GLU A 3 -19.15 -14.22 4.39
N PHE A 4 -19.50 -12.93 4.39
CA PHE A 4 -18.90 -11.92 5.26
C PHE A 4 -20.03 -11.12 5.89
N ASN A 5 -20.25 -11.25 7.20
CA ASN A 5 -21.29 -10.51 7.94
C ASN A 5 -22.68 -10.59 7.27
N GLY A 6 -23.10 -11.77 6.81
CA GLY A 6 -24.39 -11.98 6.12
C GLY A 6 -24.39 -11.64 4.63
N PHE A 7 -23.30 -11.10 4.08
CA PHE A 7 -23.16 -10.82 2.65
C PHE A 7 -22.48 -11.97 1.92
N LEU A 8 -23.17 -12.52 0.93
CA LEU A 8 -22.62 -13.56 0.05
C LEU A 8 -21.78 -12.93 -1.06
N PHE A 9 -20.47 -13.13 -0.98
CA PHE A 9 -19.55 -12.72 -2.02
C PHE A 9 -19.29 -13.87 -3.02
N LYS A 10 -19.68 -13.66 -4.27
CA LYS A 10 -19.41 -14.56 -5.39
C LYS A 10 -18.30 -13.97 -6.26
N SER A 11 -17.46 -14.83 -6.83
CA SER A 11 -16.57 -14.41 -7.91
C SER A 11 -17.40 -13.97 -9.11
N SER A 12 -17.04 -12.85 -9.72
CA SER A 12 -17.63 -12.33 -10.94
C SER A 12 -16.60 -12.30 -12.08
N SER A 13 -17.05 -12.03 -13.30
CA SER A 13 -16.12 -11.71 -14.39
C SER A 13 -15.42 -10.37 -14.12
N GLN A 14 -14.32 -10.13 -14.85
CA GLN A 14 -13.60 -8.85 -14.79
C GLN A 14 -14.53 -7.69 -15.15
N ASP A 15 -15.32 -7.82 -16.22
CA ASP A 15 -16.23 -6.76 -16.68
C ASP A 15 -17.31 -6.44 -15.63
N GLN A 16 -17.93 -7.47 -15.05
CA GLN A 16 -18.92 -7.28 -13.98
C GLN A 16 -18.32 -6.61 -12.75
N TYR A 17 -17.08 -6.95 -12.41
CA TYR A 17 -16.39 -6.31 -11.29
C TYR A 17 -16.04 -4.85 -11.61
N LEU A 18 -15.61 -4.56 -12.83
CA LEU A 18 -15.33 -3.20 -13.27
C LEU A 18 -16.60 -2.32 -13.28
N GLU A 19 -17.73 -2.82 -13.77
CA GLU A 19 -19.01 -2.13 -13.71
C GLU A 19 -19.44 -1.85 -12.26
N TYR A 20 -19.23 -2.83 -11.37
CA TYR A 20 -19.44 -2.61 -9.94
C TYR A 20 -18.56 -1.47 -9.40
N LEU A 21 -17.27 -1.42 -9.74
CA LEU A 21 -16.38 -0.34 -9.34
C LEU A 21 -16.86 1.02 -9.88
N ARG A 22 -17.22 1.10 -11.16
CA ARG A 22 -17.72 2.31 -11.81
C ARG A 22 -18.99 2.87 -11.15
N ALA A 23 -19.82 2.02 -10.53
CA ALA A 23 -21.05 2.45 -9.87
C ALA A 23 -20.84 3.27 -8.58
N TRP A 24 -19.69 3.11 -7.90
CA TRP A 24 -19.42 3.78 -6.62
C TRP A 24 -18.13 4.58 -6.60
N PHE A 25 -17.08 4.17 -7.31
CA PHE A 25 -15.76 4.78 -7.24
C PHE A 25 -15.75 6.28 -7.59
N PRO A 26 -16.43 6.75 -8.67
CA PRO A 26 -16.50 8.18 -8.98
C PRO A 26 -17.14 9.02 -7.86
N LYS A 27 -18.06 8.44 -7.09
CA LYS A 27 -18.71 9.12 -5.95
C LYS A 27 -17.75 9.33 -4.78
N VAL A 28 -16.73 8.48 -4.64
CA VAL A 28 -15.66 8.67 -3.65
C VAL A 28 -14.68 9.73 -4.16
N VAL A 29 -14.32 9.68 -5.43
CA VAL A 29 -13.42 10.66 -6.07
C VAL A 29 -13.98 12.09 -6.01
N SER A 30 -15.29 12.26 -6.09
CA SER A 30 -15.92 13.58 -6.00
C SER A 30 -15.74 14.24 -4.62
N LEU A 31 -15.60 13.46 -3.55
CA LEU A 31 -15.37 13.95 -2.19
C LEU A 31 -13.92 14.39 -1.94
N LEU A 32 -13.00 14.01 -2.84
CA LEU A 32 -11.58 14.32 -2.68
C LEU A 32 -11.31 15.81 -2.93
N LYS A 33 -10.54 16.44 -2.03
CA LYS A 33 -10.05 17.81 -2.22
C LYS A 33 -9.14 17.89 -3.47
N PRO A 34 -8.96 19.08 -4.09
CA PRO A 34 -8.09 19.24 -5.25
C PRO A 34 -6.65 18.75 -5.02
N ASN A 35 -6.16 18.87 -3.78
CA ASN A 35 -4.83 18.42 -3.35
C ASN A 35 -4.80 17.01 -2.73
N GLY A 36 -5.90 16.27 -2.84
CA GLY A 36 -6.05 14.95 -2.25
C GLY A 36 -5.50 13.82 -3.13
N SER A 37 -5.19 12.73 -2.45
CA SER A 37 -4.82 11.45 -3.04
C SER A 37 -5.77 10.33 -2.60
N LEU A 38 -5.76 9.23 -3.35
CA LEU A 38 -6.55 8.04 -3.07
C LEU A 38 -5.66 6.79 -3.18
N TYR A 39 -5.84 5.88 -2.22
CA TYR A 39 -5.24 4.55 -2.25
C TYR A 39 -6.32 3.48 -2.42
N LEU A 40 -6.19 2.65 -3.46
CA LEU A 40 -7.12 1.55 -3.74
C LEU A 40 -6.40 0.20 -3.59
N CYS A 41 -6.73 -0.54 -2.53
CA CYS A 41 -6.13 -1.83 -2.21
C CYS A 41 -6.91 -2.99 -2.85
N GLY A 42 -6.23 -4.01 -3.36
CA GLY A 42 -6.87 -5.25 -3.77
C GLY A 42 -5.93 -6.38 -4.19
N ASP A 43 -6.50 -7.57 -4.30
CA ASP A 43 -5.77 -8.77 -4.72
C ASP A 43 -5.36 -8.69 -6.21
N TRP A 44 -4.27 -9.35 -6.57
CA TRP A 44 -3.73 -9.32 -7.93
C TRP A 44 -4.76 -9.71 -9.00
N LYS A 45 -5.74 -10.57 -8.66
CA LYS A 45 -6.79 -11.00 -9.61
C LYS A 45 -7.69 -9.88 -10.09
N CYS A 46 -7.92 -8.86 -9.28
CA CYS A 46 -8.74 -7.72 -9.66
C CYS A 46 -7.92 -6.48 -10.03
N THR A 47 -6.59 -6.57 -10.02
CA THR A 47 -5.69 -5.41 -10.18
C THR A 47 -5.92 -4.63 -11.47
N SER A 48 -6.23 -5.32 -12.58
CA SER A 48 -6.52 -4.68 -13.87
C SER A 48 -7.76 -3.79 -13.80
N ALA A 49 -8.84 -4.28 -13.18
CA ALA A 49 -10.07 -3.52 -13.00
C ALA A 49 -9.88 -2.34 -12.02
N LEU A 50 -9.06 -2.53 -10.98
CA LEU A 50 -8.73 -1.46 -10.04
C LEU A 50 -7.89 -0.36 -10.70
N GLN A 51 -6.88 -0.73 -11.49
CA GLN A 51 -6.09 0.22 -12.27
C GLN A 51 -6.99 1.00 -13.23
N GLN A 52 -7.81 0.29 -13.99
CA GLN A 52 -8.67 0.89 -15.01
C GLN A 52 -9.65 1.90 -14.40
N VAL A 53 -10.36 1.54 -13.32
CA VAL A 53 -11.29 2.50 -12.70
C VAL A 53 -10.57 3.70 -12.08
N MET A 54 -9.34 3.50 -11.58
CA MET A 54 -8.52 4.60 -11.05
C MET A 54 -8.13 5.57 -12.17
N GLU A 55 -7.61 5.07 -13.29
CA GLU A 55 -7.18 5.89 -14.44
C GLU A 55 -8.35 6.61 -15.14
N GLU A 56 -9.55 6.04 -15.08
CA GLU A 56 -10.78 6.68 -15.58
C GLU A 56 -11.17 7.95 -14.77
N ASN A 57 -10.68 8.11 -13.54
CA ASN A 57 -11.17 9.15 -12.62
C ASN A 57 -10.06 10.01 -11.98
N LEU A 58 -8.82 9.53 -11.92
CA LEU A 58 -7.68 10.17 -11.26
C LEU A 58 -6.39 9.91 -12.06
N THR A 59 -5.32 10.63 -11.74
CA THR A 59 -4.00 10.31 -12.30
C THR A 59 -3.26 9.32 -11.39
N VAL A 60 -3.07 8.10 -11.86
CA VAL A 60 -2.27 7.09 -11.17
C VAL A 60 -0.79 7.47 -11.20
N LEU A 61 -0.14 7.49 -10.03
CA LEU A 61 1.27 7.80 -9.90
C LEU A 61 2.13 6.59 -9.55
N ASN A 62 1.57 5.60 -8.84
CA ASN A 62 2.34 4.43 -8.43
C ASN A 62 1.46 3.20 -8.21
N ARG A 63 2.06 2.03 -8.41
CA ARG A 63 1.56 0.73 -7.94
C ARG A 63 2.48 0.26 -6.84
N ILE A 64 1.96 0.20 -5.62
CA ILE A 64 2.67 -0.35 -4.48
C ILE A 64 2.31 -1.84 -4.39
N THR A 65 3.31 -2.71 -4.37
CA THR A 65 3.14 -4.13 -4.14
C THR A 65 3.54 -4.46 -2.71
N TRP A 66 2.59 -4.91 -1.91
CA TRP A 66 2.79 -5.31 -0.53
C TRP A 66 2.88 -6.83 -0.42
N GLN A 67 3.98 -7.34 0.12
CA GLN A 67 4.18 -8.75 0.40
C GLN A 67 3.32 -9.19 1.58
N ARG A 68 2.48 -10.20 1.35
CA ARG A 68 1.73 -10.91 2.40
C ARG A 68 2.43 -12.20 2.78
N GLU A 69 2.83 -12.31 4.03
CA GLU A 69 3.53 -13.50 4.54
C GLU A 69 2.61 -14.72 4.66
N LYS A 70 1.32 -14.49 4.99
CA LYS A 70 0.31 -15.55 5.14
C LYS A 70 -0.35 -15.90 3.81
N GLY A 71 -0.54 -17.20 3.60
CA GLY A 71 -1.23 -17.74 2.44
C GLY A 71 -1.10 -19.26 2.40
N ARG A 72 -2.02 -19.93 1.70
CA ARG A 72 -1.88 -21.36 1.44
C ARG A 72 -0.68 -21.58 0.51
N GLY A 73 0.10 -22.62 0.77
CA GLY A 73 1.13 -23.07 -0.16
C GLY A 73 0.52 -23.47 -1.52
N ALA A 74 1.37 -23.56 -2.54
CA ALA A 74 0.97 -23.96 -3.88
C ALA A 74 1.92 -25.06 -4.37
N LEU A 75 1.35 -26.15 -4.93
CA LEU A 75 2.09 -27.31 -5.43
C LEU A 75 2.38 -27.22 -6.93
N HIS A 76 1.48 -26.59 -7.68
CA HIS A 76 1.52 -26.51 -9.15
C HIS A 76 1.48 -25.06 -9.65
N ASN A 77 1.79 -24.09 -8.78
CA ASN A 77 1.87 -22.66 -9.10
C ASN A 77 2.71 -21.94 -8.03
N TRP A 78 2.96 -20.64 -8.23
CA TRP A 78 3.54 -19.76 -7.22
C TRP A 78 2.53 -19.49 -6.09
N LYS A 79 3.01 -19.44 -4.85
CA LYS A 79 2.22 -19.01 -3.70
C LYS A 79 1.80 -17.55 -3.91
N ASN A 80 0.50 -17.26 -3.85
CA ASN A 80 0.04 -15.87 -3.78
C ASN A 80 0.46 -15.27 -2.44
N ALA A 81 1.35 -14.28 -2.51
CA ALA A 81 1.96 -13.62 -1.37
C ALA A 81 2.04 -12.11 -1.59
N MET A 82 1.11 -11.54 -2.37
CA MET A 82 1.09 -10.09 -2.62
C MET A 82 -0.32 -9.50 -2.62
N GLU A 83 -0.36 -8.19 -2.41
CA GLU A 83 -1.52 -7.34 -2.62
C GLU A 83 -1.07 -6.05 -3.33
N ASP A 84 -1.88 -5.56 -4.28
CA ASP A 84 -1.62 -4.29 -4.95
C ASP A 84 -2.33 -3.14 -4.22
N ILE A 85 -1.65 -2.01 -4.15
CA ILE A 85 -2.19 -0.74 -3.64
C ILE A 85 -1.90 0.32 -4.69
N TRP A 86 -2.95 0.76 -5.37
CA TRP A 86 -2.87 1.82 -6.39
C TRP A 86 -2.90 3.18 -5.71
N PHE A 87 -1.93 4.04 -6.03
CA PHE A 87 -1.85 5.42 -5.56
C PHE A 87 -2.16 6.37 -6.71
N ALA A 88 -3.20 7.18 -6.55
CA ALA A 88 -3.58 8.20 -7.52
C ALA A 88 -3.90 9.55 -6.86
N VAL A 89 -3.82 10.60 -7.65
CA VAL A 89 -4.00 11.98 -7.20
C VAL A 89 -4.97 12.73 -8.10
N LYS A 90 -5.61 13.77 -7.54
CA LYS A 90 -6.55 14.62 -8.28
C LYS A 90 -5.84 15.67 -9.15
N ASP A 91 -4.72 16.20 -8.66
CA ASP A 91 -3.87 17.14 -9.38
C ASP A 91 -2.39 16.74 -9.19
N THR A 92 -1.73 16.36 -10.27
CA THR A 92 -0.32 15.93 -10.26
C THR A 92 0.66 17.04 -9.88
N LYS A 93 0.24 18.31 -9.95
CA LYS A 93 1.06 19.46 -9.61
C LYS A 93 0.82 19.97 -8.19
N ASN A 94 -0.25 19.52 -7.53
CA ASN A 94 -0.72 20.11 -6.29
C ASN A 94 -1.29 19.08 -5.31
N TYR A 95 -0.73 17.87 -5.24
CA TYR A 95 -1.08 16.89 -4.22
C TYR A 95 -0.14 16.96 -3.03
N TYR A 96 -0.63 16.67 -1.84
CA TYR A 96 0.22 16.56 -0.65
C TYR A 96 0.93 15.21 -0.64
N PHE A 97 2.25 15.24 -0.44
CA PHE A 97 3.05 14.04 -0.18
C PHE A 97 4.24 14.35 0.74
N ASP A 98 4.25 13.76 1.94
CA ASP A 98 5.36 13.87 2.88
C ASP A 98 6.24 12.63 2.83
N VAL A 99 7.31 12.72 2.05
CA VAL A 99 8.28 11.63 1.90
C VAL A 99 9.17 11.46 3.13
N GLU A 100 9.40 12.53 3.88
CA GLU A 100 10.27 12.51 5.06
C GLU A 100 9.61 11.67 6.18
N ALA A 101 8.29 11.81 6.34
CA ALA A 101 7.50 11.05 7.31
C ALA A 101 7.51 9.53 7.08
N VAL A 102 7.91 9.07 5.89
CA VAL A 102 7.89 7.64 5.51
C VAL A 102 9.24 7.11 5.02
N LYS A 103 10.34 7.85 5.26
CA LYS A 103 11.69 7.30 5.06
C LYS A 103 11.90 6.06 5.92
N GLN A 104 12.60 5.08 5.35
CA GLN A 104 12.86 3.80 6.00
C GLN A 104 14.30 3.71 6.45
N LYS A 105 14.52 3.27 7.69
CA LYS A 105 15.85 2.89 8.18
C LYS A 105 16.21 1.52 7.60
N LYS A 106 17.29 1.43 6.82
CA LYS A 106 17.82 0.17 6.28
C LYS A 106 19.25 -0.06 6.73
N ARG A 107 19.58 -1.30 7.06
CA ARG A 107 20.96 -1.71 7.33
C ARG A 107 21.79 -1.59 6.05
N VAL A 108 22.99 -1.05 6.17
CA VAL A 108 23.94 -0.92 5.07
C VAL A 108 24.70 -2.23 4.92
N MET A 109 24.42 -2.95 3.83
CA MET A 109 25.08 -4.21 3.51
C MET A 109 26.48 -4.01 2.94
N ALA A 110 26.64 -2.99 2.09
CA ALA A 110 27.91 -2.62 1.47
C ALA A 110 28.23 -1.16 1.82
N PRO A 111 28.98 -0.92 2.92
CA PRO A 111 29.31 0.43 3.35
C PRO A 111 30.28 1.09 2.36
N TYR A 112 29.94 2.30 1.92
CA TYR A 112 30.80 3.12 1.09
C TYR A 112 31.21 4.38 1.86
N ARG A 113 32.50 4.70 1.85
CA ARG A 113 33.06 5.87 2.53
C ARG A 113 33.68 6.82 1.51
N THR A 114 33.60 8.11 1.78
CA THR A 114 34.32 9.14 1.03
C THR A 114 35.23 9.87 2.01
N ASN A 115 36.53 9.93 1.71
CA ASN A 115 37.56 10.49 2.61
C ASN A 115 37.53 9.89 4.03
N GLY A 116 37.29 8.57 4.13
CA GLY A 116 37.23 7.85 5.41
C GLY A 116 35.91 8.02 6.19
N LYS A 117 34.99 8.89 5.75
CA LYS A 117 33.71 9.13 6.41
C LYS A 117 32.55 8.37 5.75
N PRO A 118 31.57 7.88 6.51
CA PRO A 118 30.30 7.39 5.96
C PRO A 118 29.67 8.40 5.00
N LYS A 119 29.11 7.90 3.89
CA LYS A 119 28.38 8.72 2.91
C LYS A 119 26.93 8.24 2.84
N ASP A 120 25.99 9.08 3.27
CA ASP A 120 24.55 8.77 3.29
C ASP A 120 24.18 7.59 4.20
N TRP A 121 24.99 7.32 5.23
CA TRP A 121 24.72 6.35 6.29
C TRP A 121 25.45 6.71 7.58
N GLU A 122 25.01 6.13 8.69
CA GLU A 122 25.52 6.34 10.04
C GLU A 122 26.05 5.02 10.62
N GLU A 123 27.20 5.12 11.26
CA GLU A 123 27.81 4.03 12.03
C GLU A 123 27.29 4.11 13.46
N THR A 124 26.70 3.02 13.96
CA THR A 124 26.18 2.91 15.33
C THR A 124 26.63 1.59 15.94
N ASP A 125 26.57 1.48 17.27
CA ASP A 125 26.95 0.25 17.98
C ASP A 125 26.11 -0.98 17.56
N GLU A 126 24.89 -0.75 17.07
CA GLU A 126 23.96 -1.78 16.59
C GLU A 126 24.18 -2.12 15.09
N GLY A 127 25.11 -1.44 14.43
CA GLY A 127 25.45 -1.60 13.02
C GLY A 127 25.29 -0.33 12.18
N ASN A 128 25.53 -0.48 10.88
CA ASN A 128 25.51 0.64 9.93
C ASN A 128 24.12 0.79 9.32
N PHE A 129 23.56 2.00 9.37
CA PHE A 129 22.19 2.26 8.90
C PHE A 129 22.10 3.52 8.05
N ARG A 130 21.13 3.53 7.13
CA ARG A 130 20.76 4.73 6.37
C ARG A 130 19.26 4.95 6.41
N LEU A 131 18.85 6.22 6.39
CA LEU A 131 17.49 6.57 6.02
C LEU A 131 17.40 6.63 4.49
N THR A 132 16.48 5.88 3.92
CA THR A 132 16.25 5.83 2.47
C THR A 132 14.79 6.12 2.14
N TYR A 133 14.55 6.60 0.93
CA TYR A 133 13.20 6.74 0.39
C TYR A 133 12.46 5.39 0.40
N PRO A 134 11.14 5.38 0.67
CA PRO A 134 10.34 4.17 0.63
C PRO A 134 10.26 3.64 -0.81
N SER A 135 10.45 2.33 -0.99
CA SER A 135 10.16 1.67 -2.25
C SER A 135 8.64 1.52 -2.45
N ASN A 136 8.23 1.25 -3.69
CA ASN A 136 6.88 0.77 -4.01
C ASN A 136 6.76 -0.77 -3.89
N PHE A 137 7.76 -1.44 -3.33
CA PHE A 137 7.68 -2.83 -2.89
C PHE A 137 7.86 -2.88 -1.38
N TRP A 138 6.87 -3.41 -0.67
CA TRP A 138 6.83 -3.43 0.80
C TRP A 138 6.88 -4.87 1.30
N ASP A 139 7.99 -5.23 1.94
CA ASP A 139 8.26 -6.51 2.58
C ASP A 139 8.40 -6.39 4.11
N ASP A 140 8.30 -5.18 4.64
CA ASP A 140 8.53 -4.88 6.06
C ASP A 140 7.26 -4.78 6.90
N ILE A 141 6.10 -5.14 6.34
CA ILE A 141 4.80 -5.03 6.98
C ILE A 141 4.13 -6.40 7.00
N SER A 142 3.93 -6.96 8.19
CA SER A 142 3.21 -8.22 8.33
C SER A 142 1.72 -8.00 8.48
N ILE A 143 0.94 -9.04 8.20
CA ILE A 143 -0.50 -9.05 8.46
C ILE A 143 -0.77 -9.22 9.97
N PRO A 144 -1.91 -8.75 10.51
CA PRO A 144 -2.27 -9.01 11.89
C PRO A 144 -2.40 -10.53 12.15
N TYR A 145 -1.61 -11.05 13.08
CA TYR A 145 -1.80 -12.40 13.63
C TYR A 145 -2.73 -12.35 14.84
N TRP A 146 -3.40 -13.46 15.14
CA TRP A 146 -4.31 -13.59 16.28
C TRP A 146 -3.68 -13.22 17.63
N SER A 147 -2.35 -13.35 17.75
CA SER A 147 -1.57 -13.02 18.95
C SER A 147 -1.13 -11.55 19.00
N MET A 148 -1.33 -10.78 17.92
CA MET A 148 -0.93 -9.37 17.87
C MET A 148 -1.99 -8.49 18.53
N PRO A 149 -1.60 -7.45 19.30
CA PRO A 149 -2.55 -6.56 19.96
C PRO A 149 -3.51 -5.83 19.02
N GLU A 150 -3.09 -5.55 17.78
CA GLU A 150 -3.94 -4.88 16.78
C GLU A 150 -5.07 -5.77 16.26
N ASN A 151 -5.02 -7.08 16.45
CA ASN A 151 -5.96 -8.01 15.83
C ASN A 151 -7.39 -7.82 16.36
N THR A 152 -8.33 -7.68 15.42
CA THR A 152 -9.77 -7.62 15.66
C THR A 152 -10.49 -8.84 15.08
N ASP A 153 -11.80 -8.93 15.27
CA ASP A 153 -12.64 -9.99 14.68
C ASP A 153 -12.78 -9.89 13.15
N HIS A 154 -12.30 -8.80 12.53
CA HIS A 154 -12.43 -8.61 11.09
C HIS A 154 -11.50 -9.56 10.31
N PRO A 155 -12.04 -10.43 9.43
CA PRO A 155 -11.28 -11.54 8.84
C PRO A 155 -10.17 -11.11 7.86
N THR A 156 -10.22 -9.88 7.39
CA THR A 156 -9.27 -9.31 6.41
C THR A 156 -8.76 -7.93 6.84
N GLN A 157 -8.61 -7.73 8.16
CA GLN A 157 -8.04 -6.49 8.72
C GLN A 157 -6.71 -6.13 8.04
N LYS A 158 -6.55 -4.84 7.72
CA LYS A 158 -5.28 -4.27 7.26
C LYS A 158 -4.40 -3.89 8.46
N PRO A 159 -3.08 -4.11 8.40
CA PRO A 159 -2.17 -3.75 9.50
C PRO A 159 -2.20 -2.25 9.76
N GLU A 160 -2.12 -1.86 11.03
CA GLU A 160 -2.01 -0.46 11.44
C GLU A 160 -0.79 0.21 10.80
N LYS A 161 0.35 -0.49 10.75
CA LYS A 161 1.58 0.01 10.09
C LYS A 161 1.37 0.35 8.62
N LEU A 162 0.57 -0.44 7.89
CA LEU A 162 0.23 -0.18 6.50
C LEU A 162 -0.57 1.12 6.38
N ILE A 163 -1.64 1.24 7.16
CA ILE A 163 -2.53 2.40 7.13
C ILE A 163 -1.80 3.67 7.59
N ALA A 164 -0.99 3.57 8.65
CA ALA A 164 -0.18 4.67 9.16
C ALA A 164 0.78 5.19 8.07
N LYS A 165 1.46 4.31 7.33
CA LYS A 165 2.36 4.71 6.24
C LYS A 165 1.63 5.47 5.14
N LEU A 166 0.42 5.05 4.76
CA LEU A 166 -0.41 5.74 3.77
C LEU A 166 -0.85 7.13 4.26
N ILE A 167 -1.32 7.21 5.51
CA ILE A 167 -1.78 8.47 6.12
C ILE A 167 -0.62 9.45 6.27
N LEU A 168 0.49 9.02 6.87
CA LEU A 168 1.67 9.87 7.08
C LEU A 168 2.21 10.43 5.77
N ALA A 169 2.21 9.63 4.70
CA ALA A 169 2.64 10.08 3.40
C ALA A 169 1.68 11.09 2.74
N SER A 170 0.37 11.03 3.01
CA SER A 170 -0.65 11.71 2.19
C SER A 170 -1.62 12.64 2.95
N CYS A 171 -1.47 12.81 4.26
CA CYS A 171 -2.37 13.63 5.07
C CYS A 171 -1.58 14.41 6.13
N PRO A 172 -1.55 15.75 6.07
CA PRO A 172 -0.91 16.55 7.09
C PRO A 172 -1.70 16.53 8.40
N LYS A 173 -1.06 16.98 9.49
CA LYS A 173 -1.73 17.19 10.77
C LYS A 173 -2.93 18.13 10.57
N ASN A 174 -4.10 17.71 11.08
CA ASN A 174 -5.41 18.37 10.94
C ASN A 174 -6.10 18.20 9.57
N GLY A 175 -5.56 17.38 8.68
CA GLY A 175 -6.15 17.10 7.37
C GLY A 175 -5.72 18.08 6.27
N LEU A 176 -5.97 17.67 5.03
CA LEU A 176 -5.91 18.55 3.84
C LEU A 176 -6.96 19.66 3.93
#